data_AF-A0AAF3FL34-F1
#
_entry.id   AF-A0AAF3FL34-F1
#
_cell.length_a   1.000
_cell.length_b   1.000
_cell.length_c   1.000
_cell.angle_alpha   90.00
_cell.angle_beta   90.00
_cell.angle_gamma   90.00
#
_symmetry.space_group_name_H-M   'P 1'
#
loop_
_entity.id
_entity.type
_entity.pdbx_description
1 polymer ?
#
loop_
_entity_poly.entity_id
_entity_poly.type
_entity_poly.pdbx_seq_one_letter_code
_entity_poly.pdbx_strand_id
1 'polypeptide(L)'
;MSSINSAFQDLRDYIPTFPFEKRLSKIDTLNLAIAYINMLNGILSSTFPPEEYLRQSVRFSKDGFAQAPAWSTSDLVARLSWIDWPKLGMRAPHL
;
A
#
# COMPACT_ATOMS: atom_id res chain seq x y z
N MET A 1 10.41 8.23 -25.93
CA MET A 1 11.49 8.96 -25.22
C MET A 1 11.25 8.81 -23.72
N SER A 2 12.16 8.15 -23.00
CA SER A 2 12.01 7.90 -21.57
C SER A 2 12.43 9.15 -20.78
N SER A 3 11.47 10.03 -20.49
CA SER A 3 11.70 11.14 -19.58
C SER A 3 11.40 10.73 -18.13
N ILE A 4 12.05 11.38 -17.16
CA ILE A 4 11.73 11.16 -15.73
C ILE A 4 10.25 11.41 -15.44
N ASN A 5 9.62 12.36 -16.13
CA ASN A 5 8.19 12.66 -15.94
C ASN A 5 7.29 11.54 -16.48
N SER A 6 7.72 10.85 -17.54
CA SER A 6 7.05 9.66 -18.07
C SER A 6 7.16 8.50 -17.07
N ALA A 7 8.36 8.23 -16.54
CA ALA A 7 8.54 7.19 -15.51
C ALA A 7 7.72 7.46 -14.24
N PHE A 8 7.59 8.73 -13.83
CA PHE A 8 6.71 9.12 -12.73
C PHE A 8 5.23 8.90 -13.07
N GLN A 9 4.82 9.04 -14.33
CA GLN A 9 3.45 8.76 -14.73
C GLN A 9 3.19 7.25 -14.68
N ASP A 10 4.10 6.46 -15.26
CA ASP A 10 4.02 5.00 -15.24
C ASP A 10 3.98 4.48 -13.80
N LEU A 11 4.83 4.99 -12.89
CA LEU A 11 4.83 4.59 -11.48
C LEU A 11 3.49 4.85 -10.78
N ARG A 12 2.78 5.92 -11.15
CA ARG A 12 1.46 6.23 -10.55
C ARG A 12 0.40 5.21 -10.93
N ASP A 13 0.56 4.52 -12.06
CA ASP A 13 -0.36 3.49 -12.50
C ASP A 13 -0.20 2.17 -11.70
N TYR A 14 0.90 2.01 -10.95
CA TYR A 14 1.21 0.81 -10.16
C TYR A 14 1.03 0.97 -8.64
N ILE A 15 0.90 2.19 -8.14
CA ILE A 15 0.66 2.45 -6.70
C ILE A 15 -0.83 2.63 -6.45
N PRO A 16 -1.34 2.30 -5.24
CA PRO A 16 -2.77 2.40 -4.97
C PRO A 16 -3.21 3.87 -4.92
N THR A 17 -4.10 4.25 -5.84
CA THR A 17 -4.69 5.59 -5.92
C THR A 17 -6.19 5.57 -5.62
N PHE A 18 -6.74 6.69 -5.14
CA PHE A 18 -8.20 6.80 -5.05
C PHE A 18 -8.83 6.92 -6.45
N PRO A 19 -10.08 6.45 -6.65
CA PRO A 19 -10.76 6.52 -7.95
C PRO A 19 -10.83 7.90 -8.60
N PHE A 20 -10.79 8.98 -7.80
CA PHE A 20 -10.85 10.37 -8.27
C PHE A 20 -9.69 11.21 -7.74
N GLU A 21 -8.54 10.57 -7.51
CA GLU A 21 -7.39 11.22 -6.90
C GLU A 21 -6.77 12.30 -7.82
N LYS A 22 -6.46 13.46 -7.25
CA LYS A 22 -5.61 14.45 -7.94
C LYS A 22 -4.21 13.87 -8.09
N ARG A 23 -3.52 14.20 -9.19
CA ARG A 23 -2.14 13.75 -9.42
C ARG A 23 -1.26 13.98 -8.19
N LEU A 24 -0.73 12.89 -7.63
CA LEU A 24 0.21 12.92 -6.51
C LEU A 24 1.46 13.71 -6.88
N SER A 25 2.00 14.47 -5.92
CA SER A 25 3.29 15.14 -6.10
C SER A 25 4.42 14.11 -6.31
N LYS A 26 5.59 14.55 -6.78
CA LYS A 26 6.74 13.63 -6.99
C LYS A 26 7.17 12.97 -5.67
N ILE A 27 7.20 13.73 -4.58
CA ILE A 27 7.59 13.22 -3.26
C ILE A 27 6.54 12.24 -2.71
N ASP A 28 5.25 12.57 -2.82
CA ASP A 28 4.18 11.68 -2.36
C ASP A 28 4.15 10.38 -3.16
N THR A 29 4.37 10.46 -4.47
CA THR A 29 4.47 9.28 -5.35
C THR A 29 5.60 8.34 -4.88
N LEU A 30 6.77 8.88 -4.53
CA LEU A 30 7.90 8.07 -4.06
C LEU A 30 7.64 7.47 -2.68
N ASN A 31 7.15 8.27 -1.74
CA ASN A 31 6.84 7.81 -0.38
C ASN A 31 5.81 6.68 -0.40
N LEU A 32 4.75 6.84 -1.20
CA LEU A 32 3.70 5.83 -1.35
C LEU A 32 4.24 4.56 -2.02
N ALA A 33 5.07 4.69 -3.06
CA ALA A 33 5.70 3.55 -3.71
C ALA A 33 6.59 2.75 -2.74
N ILE A 34 7.41 3.42 -1.93
CA ILE A 34 8.28 2.77 -0.93
C ILE A 34 7.44 2.01 0.09
N ALA A 35 6.40 2.63 0.66
CA ALA A 35 5.51 1.98 1.60
C ALA A 35 4.81 0.78 0.96
N TYR A 36 4.31 0.93 -0.27
CA TYR A 36 3.61 -0.12 -0.99
C TYR A 36 4.51 -1.33 -1.30
N ILE A 37 5.74 -1.10 -1.76
CA ILE A 37 6.73 -2.17 -1.99
C ILE A 37 7.03 -2.92 -0.68
N ASN A 38 7.25 -2.19 0.43
CA ASN A 38 7.52 -2.82 1.72
C ASN A 38 6.34 -3.65 2.22
N MET A 39 5.11 -3.19 2.00
CA MET A 39 3.90 -3.95 2.31
C MET A 39 3.82 -5.24 1.48
N LEU A 40 4.01 -5.15 0.16
CA LEU A 40 3.97 -6.31 -0.74
C LEU A 40 5.06 -7.33 -0.38
N ASN A 41 6.28 -6.87 -0.09
CA ASN A 41 7.37 -7.74 0.37
C ASN A 41 7.02 -8.44 1.69
N GLY A 42 6.35 -7.73 2.60
CA GLY A 42 5.84 -8.29 3.85
C GLY A 42 4.82 -9.40 3.63
N ILE A 43 3.87 -9.19 2.70
CA ILE A 43 2.90 -10.21 2.29
C ILE A 43 3.63 -11.44 1.72
N LEU A 44 4.57 -11.23 0.79
CA LEU A 44 5.30 -12.32 0.12
C LEU A 44 6.20 -13.12 1.05
N SER A 45 6.73 -12.48 2.10
CA SER A 45 7.62 -13.13 3.08
C SER A 45 6.87 -13.79 4.23
N SER A 46 5.58 -13.49 4.40
CA SER A 46 4.75 -14.02 5.47
C SER A 46 4.34 -15.47 5.19
N THR A 47 4.24 -16.28 6.24
CA THR A 47 3.61 -17.61 6.18
C THR A 47 2.10 -17.55 6.39
N PHE A 48 1.55 -16.38 6.71
CA PHE A 48 0.12 -16.17 6.90
C PHE A 48 -0.57 -15.76 5.59
N PRO A 49 -1.88 -16.00 5.46
CA PRO A 49 -2.67 -15.41 4.38
C PRO A 49 -2.50 -13.88 4.31
N PRO A 50 -2.49 -13.26 3.12
CA PRO A 50 -2.28 -11.83 2.96
C PRO A 50 -3.20 -10.96 3.82
N GLU A 51 -4.47 -11.32 3.92
CA GLU A 51 -5.47 -10.60 4.71
C GLU A 51 -5.16 -10.61 6.22
N GLU A 52 -4.60 -11.72 6.72
CA GLU A 52 -4.21 -11.86 8.13
C GLU A 52 -2.98 -11.01 8.42
N TYR A 53 -1.96 -11.10 7.56
CA TYR A 53 -0.74 -10.30 7.67
C TYR A 53 -1.05 -8.80 7.70
N LEU A 54 -1.90 -8.33 6.77
CA LEU A 54 -2.28 -6.92 6.69
C LEU A 54 -3.05 -6.48 7.95
N ARG A 55 -4.01 -7.28 8.42
CA ARG A 55 -4.80 -6.96 9.62
C ARG A 55 -3.95 -6.88 10.88
N GLN A 56 -3.01 -7.82 11.07
CA GLN A 56 -2.10 -7.82 12.21
C GLN A 56 -1.17 -6.62 12.16
N SER A 57 -0.60 -6.35 10.98
CA SER A 57 0.30 -5.21 10.76
C SER A 57 -0.35 -3.88 11.10
N VAL A 58 -1.58 -3.64 10.63
CA VAL A 58 -2.31 -2.40 10.93
C VAL A 58 -2.69 -2.31 12.41
N ARG A 59 -3.05 -3.42 13.05
CA ARG A 59 -3.30 -3.46 14.51
C ARG A 59 -2.06 -3.09 15.31
N PHE A 60 -0.91 -3.65 14.98
CA PHE A 60 0.34 -3.33 15.69
C PHE A 60 0.67 -1.84 15.65
N SER A 61 0.39 -1.19 14.53
CA SER A 61 0.62 0.24 14.36
C SER A 61 -0.41 1.08 15.11
N LYS A 62 -1.68 0.66 15.16
CA LYS A 62 -2.74 1.32 15.95
C LYS A 62 -2.46 1.25 17.45
N ASP A 63 -1.94 0.12 17.91
CA ASP A 63 -1.66 -0.14 19.32
C ASP A 63 -0.27 0.40 19.76
N GLY A 64 0.50 0.98 18.83
CA GLY A 64 1.79 1.60 19.12
C GLY A 64 2.93 0.61 19.43
N PHE A 65 2.85 -0.62 18.92
CA PHE A 65 3.90 -1.61 19.11
C PHE A 65 5.20 -1.17 18.43
N ALA A 66 6.34 -1.36 19.12
CA ALA A 66 7.66 -1.01 18.57
C ALA A 66 8.04 -1.79 17.29
N GLN A 67 7.41 -2.95 17.05
CA GLN A 67 7.61 -3.77 15.85
C GLN A 67 6.59 -3.50 14.73
N ALA A 68 5.78 -2.45 14.88
CA ALA A 68 4.85 -2.03 13.84
C ALA A 68 5.59 -1.74 12.52
N PRO A 69 5.11 -2.28 11.38
CA PRO A 69 5.82 -2.10 10.13
C PRO A 69 5.72 -0.66 9.64
N ALA A 70 6.83 -0.07 9.22
CA ALA A 70 6.89 1.32 8.76
C ALA A 70 6.00 1.62 7.53
N TRP A 71 5.56 0.59 6.79
CA TRP A 71 4.67 0.77 5.64
C TRP A 71 3.23 1.12 6.04
N SER A 72 2.80 0.84 7.26
CA SER A 72 1.39 1.00 7.69
C SER A 72 1.05 2.46 8.01
N THR A 73 1.35 3.36 7.09
CA THR A 73 0.98 4.76 7.20
C THR A 73 -0.53 4.91 7.09
N SER A 74 -1.10 5.95 7.71
CA SER A 74 -2.53 6.24 7.61
C SER A 74 -2.99 6.41 6.16
N ASP A 75 -2.17 7.04 5.31
CA ASP A 75 -2.44 7.23 3.89
C ASP A 75 -2.50 5.90 3.12
N LEU A 76 -1.50 5.01 3.27
CA LEU A 76 -1.54 3.72 2.58
C LEU A 76 -2.71 2.86 3.06
N VAL A 77 -2.96 2.79 4.37
CA VAL A 77 -4.08 2.01 4.94
C VAL A 77 -5.43 2.53 4.42
N ALA A 78 -5.61 3.84 4.31
CA ALA A 78 -6.84 4.42 3.75
C ALA A 78 -7.03 4.01 2.28
N ARG A 79 -5.96 3.99 1.47
CA ARG A 79 -6.02 3.57 0.06
C ARG A 79 -6.38 2.09 -0.11
N LEU A 80 -5.90 1.23 0.78
CA LEU A 80 -6.22 -0.21 0.77
C LEU A 80 -7.73 -0.50 0.90
N SER A 81 -8.50 0.41 1.51
CA SER A 81 -9.96 0.27 1.61
C SER A 81 -10.70 0.38 0.27
N TRP A 82 -10.05 0.93 -0.76
CA TRP A 82 -10.61 1.11 -2.09
C TRP A 82 -10.20 0.03 -3.09
N ILE A 83 -9.33 -0.89 -2.68
CA ILE A 83 -8.93 -2.01 -3.52
C ILE A 83 -10.11 -2.99 -3.65
N ASP A 84 -10.37 -3.44 -4.87
CA ASP A 84 -11.32 -4.51 -5.15
C ASP A 84 -10.66 -5.87 -4.85
N TRP A 85 -10.54 -6.19 -3.56
CA TRP A 85 -9.93 -7.43 -3.08
C TRP A 85 -10.56 -8.70 -3.68
N PRO A 86 -11.90 -8.80 -3.83
CA PRO A 86 -12.52 -9.94 -4.50
C PRO A 86 -12.04 -10.16 -5.93
N LYS A 87 -11.79 -9.10 -6.71
CA LYS A 87 -11.19 -9.24 -8.07
C LYS A 87 -9.78 -9.81 -8.05
N LEU A 88 -9.06 -9.66 -6.94
CA LEU A 88 -7.73 -10.24 -6.73
C LEU A 88 -7.80 -11.66 -6.15
N GLY A 89 -8.99 -12.24 -6.00
CA GLY A 89 -9.18 -13.54 -5.36
C GLY A 89 -8.94 -13.53 -3.84
N MET A 90 -8.89 -12.35 -3.22
CA MET A 90 -8.65 -12.18 -1.80
C MET A 90 -9.91 -11.71 -1.07
N ARG A 91 -10.04 -12.08 0.21
CA ARG A 91 -11.05 -11.48 1.10
C ARG A 91 -10.57 -10.10 1.50
N ALA A 92 -11.48 -9.12 1.49
CA ALA A 92 -11.15 -7.76 1.92
C ALA A 92 -10.71 -7.79 3.40
N PRO A 93 -9.47 -7.35 3.72
CA PRO A 93 -9.05 -7.25 5.10
C PRO A 93 -9.82 -6.12 5.79
N HIS A 94 -10.43 -6.40 6.94
CA HIS A 94 -11.09 -5.38 7.76
C HIS A 94 -10.03 -4.60 8.56
N LEU A 95 -9.35 -3.65 7.88
CA LEU A 95 -8.19 -2.89 8.39
C LEU A 95 -8.55 -1.79 9.39
#